data_AF-A0A6J1NAG0-F1
#
_entry.id   AF-A0A6J1NAG0-F1
#
_cell.length_a   1.000
_cell.length_b   1.000
_cell.length_c   1.000
_cell.angle_alpha   90.00
_cell.angle_beta   90.00
_cell.angle_gamma   90.00
#
_symmetry.space_group_name_H-M   'P 1'
#
loop_
_entity.id
_entity.type
_entity.pdbx_description
1 polymer ?
#
loop_
_entity_poly.entity_id
_entity_poly.type
_entity_poly.pdbx_seq_one_letter_code
_entity_poly.pdbx_strand_id
1 'polypeptide(L)'
;MANRRRRNEAKEGEGLTPYQGKRRSFGEFKCPQCQRRWMSANSWANSGQDCSKCKINVYPHRQMRLDNPGGLDKSDPTKRHPRELCQRCREIGDFCGRREWTG
;
A
#
# COMPACT_ATOMS: atom_id res chain seq x y z
N MET A 1 15.77 -5.04 30.88
CA MET A 1 14.48 -5.58 30.44
C MET A 1 13.66 -4.46 29.79
N ALA A 2 12.71 -4.83 28.92
CA ALA A 2 12.16 -4.05 27.81
C ALA A 2 11.51 -2.69 28.15
N ASN A 3 11.62 -1.74 27.22
CA ASN A 3 10.45 -0.94 26.83
C ASN A 3 10.46 -0.63 25.33
N ARG A 4 10.00 -1.62 24.55
CA ARG A 4 9.68 -1.46 23.13
C ARG A 4 8.35 -0.73 23.00
N ARG A 5 8.37 0.57 22.70
CA ARG A 5 7.29 1.25 21.98
C ARG A 5 7.88 2.33 21.08
N ARG A 6 8.47 1.91 19.94
CA ARG A 6 8.74 2.85 18.85
C ARG A 6 7.38 3.28 18.30
N ARG A 7 7.08 4.55 18.52
CA ARG A 7 5.85 5.21 18.12
C ARG A 7 5.69 5.09 16.61
N ASN A 8 4.49 4.68 16.23
CA ASN A 8 3.96 4.76 14.88
C ASN A 8 3.53 6.23 14.71
N GLU A 9 4.47 7.12 14.38
CA GLU A 9 4.16 8.53 14.13
C GLU A 9 4.09 8.76 12.62
N ALA A 10 2.95 8.37 12.04
CA ALA A 10 2.50 8.98 10.79
C ALA A 10 2.14 10.44 11.11
N LYS A 11 3.09 11.37 10.90
CA LYS A 11 2.78 12.80 10.94
C LYS A 11 2.21 13.24 9.59
N GLU A 12 0.89 13.41 9.64
CA GLU A 12 0.04 14.40 8.98
C GLU A 12 0.20 14.68 7.48
N GLY A 13 -0.78 14.12 6.76
CA GLY A 13 -1.45 14.70 5.62
C GLY A 13 -2.81 14.01 5.48
N GLU A 14 -3.76 14.35 6.36
CA GLU A 14 -5.21 14.05 6.38
C GLU A 14 -5.76 12.64 5.99
N GLY A 15 -4.93 11.64 5.74
CA GLY A 15 -5.38 10.33 5.26
C GLY A 15 -4.69 9.13 5.88
N LEU A 16 -5.24 7.94 5.62
CA LEU A 16 -4.83 6.66 6.21
C LEU A 16 -3.46 6.16 5.72
N THR A 17 -2.86 6.86 4.75
CA THR A 17 -1.61 6.46 4.09
C THR A 17 -0.67 7.66 3.87
N PRO A 18 0.66 7.49 3.82
CA PRO A 18 1.59 8.61 3.63
C PRO A 18 1.45 9.35 2.28
N TYR A 19 1.01 8.67 1.22
CA TYR A 19 0.74 9.29 -0.08
C TYR A 19 -0.76 9.62 -0.22
N GLN A 20 -1.04 10.83 -0.70
CA GLN A 20 -2.41 11.38 -0.87
C GLN A 20 -2.72 11.81 -2.31
N GLY A 21 -1.93 11.37 -3.30
CA GLY A 21 -2.16 11.71 -4.70
C GLY A 21 -3.17 10.79 -5.40
N LYS A 22 -3.59 11.20 -6.60
CA LYS A 22 -4.62 10.50 -7.40
C LYS A 22 -4.10 9.36 -8.27
N ARG A 23 -2.79 9.11 -8.30
CA ARG A 23 -2.17 8.07 -9.14
C ARG A 23 -1.73 6.89 -8.30
N ARG A 24 -1.44 5.76 -8.95
CA ARG A 24 -0.76 4.64 -8.29
C ARG A 24 0.60 5.06 -7.75
N SER A 25 1.01 4.39 -6.69
CA SER A 25 2.32 4.53 -6.06
C SER A 25 2.90 3.14 -5.76
N PHE A 26 4.21 3.09 -5.55
CA PHE A 26 4.82 2.02 -4.78
C PHE A 26 4.39 2.14 -3.32
N GLY A 27 4.19 1.02 -2.65
CA GLY A 27 3.92 0.94 -1.21
C GLY A 27 4.70 -0.19 -0.55
N GLU A 28 5.35 0.12 0.58
CA GLU A 28 5.92 -0.87 1.50
C GLU A 28 4.93 -1.15 2.62
N PHE A 29 4.63 -2.43 2.81
CA PHE A 29 3.67 -2.92 3.79
C PHE A 29 4.37 -3.76 4.84
N LYS A 30 3.84 -3.73 6.06
CA LYS A 30 4.28 -4.58 7.16
C LYS A 30 3.08 -4.98 8.00
N CYS A 31 2.75 -6.27 7.99
CA CYS A 31 1.61 -6.77 8.76
C CYS A 31 1.88 -6.59 10.27
N PRO A 32 0.97 -5.93 11.03
CA PRO A 32 1.18 -5.73 12.46
C PRO A 32 1.09 -7.03 13.26
N GLN A 33 0.36 -8.04 12.76
CA GLN A 33 0.20 -9.33 13.42
C GLN A 33 1.37 -10.28 13.14
N CYS A 34 1.64 -10.61 11.87
CA CYS A 34 2.68 -11.60 11.52
C CYS A 34 4.02 -11.02 11.10
N GLN A 35 4.17 -9.69 11.11
CA GLN A 35 5.41 -8.97 10.75
C GLN A 35 5.93 -9.19 9.31
N ARG A 36 5.20 -9.94 8.47
CA ARG A 36 5.52 -10.11 7.05
C ARG A 36 5.55 -8.75 6.35
N ARG A 37 6.54 -8.56 5.50
CA ARG A 37 6.68 -7.39 4.64
C ARG A 37 6.43 -7.73 3.18
N TRP A 38 5.90 -6.79 2.42
CA TRP A 38 5.77 -6.90 0.98
C TRP A 38 5.77 -5.52 0.33
N MET A 39 6.08 -5.52 -0.97
CA MET A 39 6.05 -4.34 -1.83
C MET A 39 4.92 -4.48 -2.83
N SER A 40 4.32 -3.36 -3.20
CA SER A 40 3.34 -3.32 -4.29
C SER A 40 3.45 -2.03 -5.09
N ALA A 41 3.46 -2.14 -6.42
CA ALA A 41 3.35 -1.01 -7.35
C ALA A 41 1.89 -0.56 -7.60
N ASN A 42 0.93 -1.22 -6.94
CA ASN A 42 -0.51 -0.93 -7.02
C ASN A 42 -1.03 -0.41 -5.67
N SER A 43 -0.22 0.43 -5.02
CA SER A 43 -0.64 1.14 -3.83
C SER A 43 -1.38 2.42 -4.23
N TRP A 44 -2.35 2.82 -3.41
CA TRP A 44 -3.21 3.99 -3.63
C TRP A 44 -3.33 4.78 -2.34
N ALA A 45 -3.64 6.07 -2.46
CA ALA A 45 -4.01 6.88 -1.31
C ALA A 45 -5.21 6.24 -0.56
N ASN A 46 -5.14 6.22 0.76
CA ASN A 46 -6.20 5.78 1.67
C ASN A 46 -6.71 4.35 1.43
N SER A 47 -5.88 3.50 0.80
CA SER A 47 -6.21 2.11 0.51
C SER A 47 -5.14 1.16 1.05
N GLY A 48 -5.57 0.02 1.58
CA GLY A 48 -4.69 -1.04 2.08
C GLY A 48 -4.65 -2.28 1.19
N GLN A 49 -3.83 -3.23 1.63
CA GLN A 49 -3.80 -4.59 1.10
C GLN A 49 -3.89 -5.59 2.24
N ASP A 50 -4.67 -6.64 2.05
CA ASP A 50 -4.84 -7.69 3.03
C ASP A 50 -3.58 -8.54 3.11
N CYS A 51 -3.12 -8.78 4.34
CA CYS A 51 -2.04 -9.72 4.58
C CYS A 51 -2.47 -11.12 4.09
N SER A 52 -1.69 -11.73 3.19
CA SER A 52 -2.03 -13.04 2.63
C SER A 52 -2.20 -14.15 3.68
N LYS A 53 -1.52 -14.04 4.83
CA LYS A 53 -1.63 -14.97 5.97
C LYS A 53 -2.74 -14.60 6.95
N CYS A 54 -2.74 -13.35 7.42
CA CYS A 54 -3.62 -12.92 8.51
C CYS A 54 -5.00 -12.46 8.05
N LYS A 55 -5.17 -12.19 6.75
CA LYS A 55 -6.41 -11.67 6.16
C LYS A 55 -6.95 -10.37 6.78
N ILE A 56 -6.05 -9.58 7.39
CA ILE A 56 -6.35 -8.22 7.86
C ILE A 56 -5.88 -7.20 6.84
N ASN A 57 -6.64 -6.10 6.69
CA ASN A 57 -6.25 -4.97 5.85
C ASN A 57 -5.06 -4.23 6.47
N VAL A 58 -4.02 -3.99 5.67
CA VAL A 58 -2.79 -3.32 6.10
C VAL A 58 -2.54 -2.12 5.20
N TYR A 59 -2.42 -0.94 5.79
CA TYR A 59 -2.02 0.27 5.07
C TYR A 59 -0.50 0.30 4.88
N PRO A 60 -0.01 0.83 3.75
CA PRO A 60 1.41 1.00 3.53
C PRO A 60 1.97 2.02 4.53
N HIS A 61 3.14 1.73 5.09
CA HIS A 61 3.83 2.65 6.01
C HIS A 61 4.84 3.55 5.28
N ARG A 62 5.15 3.24 4.01
CA ARG A 62 5.92 4.08 3.10
C ARG A 62 5.31 3.98 1.71
N GLN A 63 5.16 5.10 1.02
CA GLN A 63 4.73 5.15 -0.37
C GLN A 63 5.64 6.07 -1.18
N MET A 64 5.90 5.71 -2.43
CA MET A 64 6.68 6.51 -3.39
C MET A 64 5.97 6.53 -4.73
N ARG A 65 6.04 7.64 -5.45
CA ARG A 65 5.40 7.78 -6.77
C ARG A 65 6.04 6.81 -7.78
N LEU A 66 5.27 6.34 -8.77
CA LEU A 66 5.79 5.41 -9.78
C LEU A 66 6.89 6.03 -10.67
N ASP A 67 6.81 7.32 -10.95
CA ASP A 67 7.77 8.08 -11.77
C ASP A 67 9.07 8.43 -11.04
N ASN A 68 9.08 8.34 -9.70
CA ASN A 68 10.27 8.52 -8.90
C ASN A 68 10.26 7.51 -7.73
N PRO A 69 10.67 6.25 -7.98
CA PRO A 69 10.51 5.16 -7.02
C PRO A 69 11.39 5.29 -5.77
N GLY A 70 12.42 6.14 -5.78
CA GLY A 70 13.33 6.33 -4.63
C GLY A 70 13.95 5.01 -4.12
N GLY A 71 14.17 4.04 -5.00
CA GLY A 71 14.70 2.70 -4.68
C GLY A 71 13.65 1.65 -4.25
N LEU A 72 12.35 1.93 -4.40
CA LEU A 72 11.25 0.97 -4.17
C LEU A 72 10.76 0.24 -5.45
N ASP A 73 11.49 0.36 -6.55
CA ASP A 73 11.23 -0.23 -7.89
C ASP A 73 11.35 -1.75 -7.96
N LYS A 74 11.20 -2.46 -6.84
CA LYS A 74 11.31 -3.92 -6.75
C LYS A 74 10.04 -4.65 -7.18
N SER A 75 9.09 -3.95 -7.81
CA SER A 75 7.80 -4.51 -8.21
C SER A 75 7.42 -4.03 -9.60
N ASP A 76 7.10 -4.96 -10.49
CA ASP A 76 6.61 -4.65 -11.83
C ASP A 76 5.22 -3.95 -11.74
N PRO A 77 5.10 -2.69 -12.19
CA PRO A 77 3.85 -1.93 -12.13
C PRO A 77 2.77 -2.44 -13.09
N THR A 78 3.11 -3.32 -14.03
CA THR A 78 2.18 -3.92 -14.99
C THR A 78 1.65 -5.27 -14.51
N LYS A 79 2.35 -5.91 -13.56
CA LYS A 79 1.99 -7.23 -13.05
C LYS A 79 0.64 -7.21 -12.33
N ARG A 80 -0.23 -8.16 -12.69
CA ARG A 80 -1.49 -8.40 -11.98
C ARG A 80 -1.18 -8.85 -10.55
N HIS A 81 -1.94 -8.30 -9.60
CA HIS A 81 -1.87 -8.67 -8.19
C HIS A 81 -3.18 -9.34 -7.77
N PRO A 82 -3.17 -10.10 -6.66
CA PRO A 82 -4.39 -10.73 -6.14
C PRO A 82 -5.44 -9.66 -5.78
N ARG A 83 -6.53 -9.62 -6.54
CA ARG A 83 -7.58 -8.58 -6.43
C ARG A 83 -8.32 -8.65 -5.11
N GLU A 84 -8.53 -9.87 -4.63
CA GLU A 84 -9.20 -10.19 -3.37
C GLU A 84 -8.45 -9.65 -2.15
N LEU A 85 -7.13 -9.45 -2.28
CA LEU A 85 -6.29 -8.85 -1.25
C LEU A 85 -6.12 -7.34 -1.42
N CYS A 86 -6.60 -6.74 -2.51
CA CYS A 86 -6.44 -5.30 -2.74
C CYS A 86 -7.74 -4.58 -2.40
N GLN A 87 -7.72 -3.73 -1.36
CA GLN A 87 -8.88 -2.93 -0.98
C GLN A 87 -9.43 -2.14 -2.17
N ARG A 88 -8.56 -1.47 -2.94
CA ARG A 88 -8.97 -0.67 -4.09
C ARG A 88 -9.62 -1.48 -5.21
N CYS A 89 -9.13 -2.71 -5.48
CA CYS A 89 -9.77 -3.58 -6.46
C CYS A 89 -11.16 -4.07 -6.00
N ARG A 90 -11.34 -4.30 -4.70
CA ARG A 90 -12.64 -4.68 -4.14
C ARG A 90 -13.65 -3.54 -4.23
N GLU A 91 -13.23 -2.31 -3.92
CA GLU A 91 -14.09 -1.12 -4.00
C GLU A 91 -14.53 -0.81 -5.44
N ILE A 92 -13.61 -0.91 -6.41
CA ILE A 92 -13.93 -0.64 -7.83
C ILE A 92 -14.67 -1.83 -8.48
N GLY A 93 -14.50 -3.04 -7.97
CA GLY A 93 -14.98 -4.26 -8.61
C GLY A 93 -14.14 -4.72 -9.81
N ASP A 94 -12.98 -4.09 -10.06
CA ASP A 94 -12.07 -4.42 -11.16
C ASP A 94 -10.58 -4.16 -10.81
N PHE A 95 -9.67 -4.51 -11.72
CA PHE A 95 -8.23 -4.33 -11.61
C PHE A 95 -7.83 -2.86 -11.52
N CYS A 96 -7.28 -2.46 -10.36
CA CYS A 96 -6.85 -1.09 -10.09
C CYS A 96 -5.52 -0.70 -10.75
N GLY A 97 -4.90 -1.54 -11.61
CA GLY A 97 -3.63 -1.22 -12.26
C GLY A 97 -3.76 -0.41 -13.57
N ARG A 98 -4.98 -0.08 -14.00
CA ARG A 98 -5.19 0.81 -15.17
C ARG A 98 -4.72 2.23 -14.84
N ARG A 99 -4.17 2.94 -15.84
CA ARG A 99 -3.31 4.12 -15.65
C ARG A 99 -4.02 5.35 -15.09
N GLU A 100 -5.32 5.51 -15.31
CA GLU A 100 -6.03 6.73 -14.92
C GLU A 100 -7.42 6.37 -14.39
N TRP A 101 -7.69 6.79 -13.15
CA TRP A 101 -9.04 6.85 -12.61
C TRP A 101 -9.65 8.15 -13.09
N THR A 102 -10.54 8.07 -14.08
CA THR A 102 -11.40 9.18 -14.49
C THR A 102 -12.61 9.18 -13.57
N GLY A 103 -12.45 9.75 -12.38
CA GLY A 103 -13.57 10.15 -11.54
C GLY A 103 -13.71 11.65 -11.57
#